data_AF-A0A1B0BUM1-F1
#
_entry.id   AF-A0A1B0BUM1-F1
#
_cell.length_a   1.000
_cell.length_b   1.000
_cell.length_c   1.000
_cell.angle_alpha   90.00
_cell.angle_beta   90.00
_cell.angle_gamma   90.00
#
_symmetry.space_group_name_H-M   'P 1'
#
loop_
_entity.id
_entity.type
_entity.pdbx_description
1 polymer ?
#
loop_
_entity_poly.entity_id
_entity_poly.type
_entity_poly.pdbx_seq_one_letter_code
_entity_poly.pdbx_strand_id
1 'polypeptide(L)'
;MSTEKGNGWKESILSLPKKWLSTAESVDEFGFPDTLPKVPVPPLEQTMADYIRALEPVTAPAQLERTKAIIQQFTAPNGLGPRLHQYLLDRREAEDNWSLTEPKETKQNMELIFS
;
A
#
# COMPACT_ATOMS: atom_id res chain seq x y z
N MET A 1 -32.21 39.06 24.81
CA MET A 1 -33.09 38.01 24.26
C MET A 1 -32.97 38.11 22.74
N SER A 2 -32.31 37.14 22.09
CA SER A 2 -32.57 36.71 20.72
C SER A 2 -31.57 35.61 20.39
N THR A 3 -32.09 34.40 20.44
CA THR A 3 -31.46 33.17 20.00
C THR A 3 -31.47 33.12 18.48
N GLU A 4 -30.33 32.93 17.82
CA GLU A 4 -30.31 32.50 16.43
C GLU A 4 -29.63 31.13 16.33
N LYS A 5 -30.48 30.10 16.28
CA LYS A 5 -30.11 28.76 15.84
C LYS A 5 -29.80 28.83 14.35
N GLY A 6 -28.53 28.82 13.98
CA GLY A 6 -28.04 28.77 12.60
C GLY A 6 -27.23 27.51 12.32
N ASN A 7 -27.91 26.41 12.02
CA ASN A 7 -27.56 25.39 11.04
C ASN A 7 -26.07 24.97 10.83
N GLY A 8 -25.28 24.69 11.87
CA GLY A 8 -23.84 24.33 11.74
C GLY A 8 -23.51 23.11 10.86
N TRP A 9 -24.41 22.14 10.72
CA TRP A 9 -24.30 21.00 9.80
C TRP A 9 -24.29 21.34 8.30
N LYS A 10 -24.77 22.51 7.89
CA LYS A 10 -24.81 22.90 6.45
C LYS A 10 -23.47 23.49 6.00
N GLU A 11 -22.76 24.14 6.92
CA GLU A 11 -21.47 24.80 6.66
C GLU A 11 -20.25 23.86 6.76
N SER A 12 -20.43 22.63 7.29
CA SER A 12 -19.32 21.67 7.44
C SER A 12 -19.38 20.44 6.53
N ILE A 13 -20.56 20.01 6.07
CA ILE A 13 -20.68 18.79 5.24
C ILE A 13 -20.69 19.12 3.74
N LEU A 14 -21.13 20.32 3.36
CA LEU A 14 -21.22 20.76 1.96
C LEU A 14 -20.11 21.74 1.55
N SER A 15 -19.25 22.15 2.49
CA SER A 15 -18.09 23.01 2.26
C SER A 15 -16.85 22.22 1.80
N LEU A 16 -16.89 20.89 1.94
CA LEU A 16 -15.85 20.03 1.38
C LEU A 16 -15.85 20.17 -0.15
N PRO A 17 -14.67 20.33 -0.78
CA PRO A 17 -14.60 20.42 -2.23
C PRO A 17 -15.24 19.17 -2.85
N LYS A 18 -16.19 19.39 -3.78
CA LYS A 18 -16.97 18.37 -4.52
C LYS A 18 -16.17 17.17 -5.03
N LYS A 19 -14.84 17.29 -5.18
CA LYS A 19 -13.94 16.18 -5.52
C LYS A 19 -13.86 15.06 -4.45
N TRP A 20 -14.29 15.29 -3.21
CA TRP A 20 -14.34 14.27 -2.15
C TRP A 20 -15.68 13.51 -2.12
N LEU A 21 -16.70 13.99 -2.84
CA LEU A 21 -18.04 13.38 -2.87
C LEU A 21 -18.51 13.02 -4.30
N SER A 22 -17.65 13.19 -5.31
CA SER A 22 -17.99 12.97 -6.72
C SER A 22 -16.94 12.17 -7.49
N THR A 23 -16.30 11.20 -6.83
CA THR A 23 -15.93 9.98 -7.56
C THR A 23 -17.09 9.02 -7.36
N ALA A 24 -18.17 9.21 -8.10
CA ALA A 24 -19.04 8.07 -8.39
C ALA A 24 -18.25 7.26 -9.43
N GLU A 25 -17.23 6.56 -8.94
CA GLU A 25 -16.70 5.38 -9.60
C GLU A 25 -17.93 4.53 -9.92
N SER A 26 -18.08 4.09 -11.16
CA SER A 26 -19.10 3.12 -11.48
C SER A 26 -18.92 1.94 -10.53
N VAL A 27 -20.04 1.44 -10.01
CA VAL A 27 -20.04 0.35 -9.05
C VAL A 27 -20.59 -0.89 -9.72
N ASP A 28 -20.04 -2.04 -9.34
CA ASP A 28 -20.54 -3.34 -9.80
C ASP A 28 -21.95 -3.64 -9.25
N GLU A 29 -22.50 -4.80 -9.62
CA GLU A 29 -23.81 -5.28 -9.15
C GLU A 29 -23.91 -5.36 -7.61
N PHE A 30 -22.77 -5.42 -6.92
CA PHE A 30 -22.67 -5.51 -5.45
C PHE A 30 -22.37 -4.17 -4.78
N GLY A 31 -22.22 -3.09 -5.54
CA GLY A 31 -21.94 -1.76 -5.02
C GLY A 31 -20.47 -1.51 -4.69
N PHE A 32 -19.54 -2.35 -5.15
CA PHE A 32 -18.09 -2.09 -5.05
C PHE A 32 -17.62 -1.22 -6.20
N PRO A 33 -16.64 -0.32 -5.98
CA PRO A 33 -16.08 0.47 -7.07
C PRO A 33 -15.46 -0.44 -8.14
N ASP A 34 -15.70 -0.10 -9.40
CA ASP A 34 -15.18 -0.84 -10.57
C ASP A 34 -13.65 -0.89 -10.61
N THR A 35 -12.98 0.09 -9.98
CA THR A 35 -11.53 0.11 -9.81
C THR A 35 -11.16 0.20 -8.34
N LEU A 36 -10.40 -0.79 -7.86
CA LEU A 36 -9.84 -0.76 -6.52
C LEU A 36 -8.46 -0.07 -6.53
N PRO A 37 -8.12 0.69 -5.47
CA PRO A 37 -6.80 1.29 -5.37
C PRO A 37 -5.73 0.19 -5.27
N LYS A 38 -4.64 0.35 -6.05
CA LYS A 38 -3.51 -0.59 -6.02
C LYS A 38 -2.85 -0.64 -4.65
N VAL A 39 -2.46 -1.83 -4.22
CA VAL A 39 -1.72 -2.06 -2.97
C VAL A 39 -0.44 -1.19 -2.98
N PRO A 40 -0.21 -0.34 -1.97
CA PRO A 40 0.99 0.49 -1.93
C PRO A 40 2.23 -0.37 -1.64
N VAL A 41 3.38 0.05 -2.19
CA VAL A 41 4.68 -0.45 -1.73
C VAL A 41 5.15 0.50 -0.62
N PRO A 42 5.33 0.02 0.63
CA PRO A 42 5.77 0.89 1.72
C PRO A 42 7.22 1.38 1.49
N PRO A 43 7.60 2.58 1.99
CA PRO A 43 8.97 3.06 1.91
C PRO A 43 9.96 2.05 2.50
N LEU A 44 11.11 1.90 1.86
CA LEU A 44 12.14 0.94 2.26
C LEU A 44 12.62 1.19 3.68
N GLU A 45 12.94 2.44 4.01
CA GLU A 45 13.49 2.86 5.30
C GLU A 45 12.49 2.61 6.44
N GLN A 46 11.22 2.94 6.20
CA GLN A 46 10.14 2.70 7.16
C GLN A 46 9.98 1.20 7.41
N THR A 47 9.96 0.39 6.34
CA THR A 47 9.83 -1.07 6.43
C THR A 47 10.97 -1.68 7.24
N MET A 48 12.20 -1.22 7.03
CA MET A 48 13.36 -1.70 7.79
C MET A 48 13.33 -1.27 9.26
N ALA A 49 12.85 -0.05 9.56
CA ALA A 49 12.69 0.42 10.94
C ALA A 49 11.64 -0.40 11.70
N ASP A 50 10.49 -0.67 11.08
CA ASP A 50 9.43 -1.49 11.68
C ASP A 50 9.87 -2.95 11.83
N TYR A 51 10.67 -3.47 10.89
CA TYR A 51 11.26 -4.81 11.02
C TYR A 51 12.18 -4.93 12.25
N ILE A 52 13.02 -3.92 12.53
CA ILE A 52 13.85 -3.91 13.75
C ILE A 52 12.97 -3.91 15.00
N ARG A 53 11.92 -3.08 15.04
CA ARG A 53 10.99 -3.01 16.18
C ARG A 53 10.29 -4.35 16.43
N ALA A 54 9.92 -5.05 15.38
CA ALA A 54 9.29 -6.37 15.48
C ALA A 54 10.26 -7.45 16.02
N LEU A 55 11.56 -7.32 15.74
CA LEU A 55 12.58 -8.27 16.19
C LEU A 55 13.06 -8.04 17.62
N GLU A 56 13.03 -6.78 18.09
CA GLU A 56 13.53 -6.39 19.41
C GLU A 56 13.01 -7.26 20.57
N PRO A 57 11.70 -7.59 20.69
CA PRO A 57 11.21 -8.41 21.80
C PRO A 57 11.51 -9.91 21.67
N VAL A 58 11.92 -10.40 20.50
CA VAL A 58 12.04 -11.84 20.20
C VAL A 58 13.46 -12.30 19.87
N THR A 59 14.45 -11.40 19.88
CA THR A 59 15.85 -11.69 19.54
C THR A 59 16.81 -11.33 20.65
N ALA A 60 17.92 -12.06 20.77
CA ALA A 60 18.98 -11.68 21.69
C ALA A 60 19.68 -10.39 21.21
N PRO A 61 20.22 -9.54 22.12
CA PRO A 61 20.84 -8.27 21.74
C PRO A 61 21.93 -8.41 20.66
N ALA A 62 22.79 -9.42 20.77
CA ALA A 62 23.85 -9.65 19.79
C ALA A 62 23.31 -10.02 18.39
N GLN A 63 22.18 -10.72 18.31
CA GLN A 63 21.52 -11.04 17.04
C GLN A 63 20.87 -9.79 16.44
N LEU A 64 20.22 -8.97 17.27
CA LEU A 64 19.59 -7.72 16.84
C LEU A 64 20.64 -6.76 16.24
N GLU A 65 21.79 -6.59 16.90
CA GLU A 65 22.89 -5.75 16.38
C GLU A 65 23.44 -6.26 15.05
N ARG A 66 23.60 -7.59 14.89
CA ARG A 66 23.98 -8.19 13.61
C ARG A 66 22.96 -7.88 12.52
N THR A 67 21.67 -7.98 12.84
CA THR A 67 20.59 -7.66 11.89
C THR A 67 20.61 -6.19 11.48
N LYS A 68 20.81 -5.26 12.44
CA LYS A 68 20.96 -3.83 12.13
C LYS A 68 22.11 -3.56 11.17
N ALA A 69 23.26 -4.21 11.35
CA ALA A 69 24.39 -4.09 10.43
C ALA A 69 24.07 -4.61 9.02
N ILE A 70 23.32 -5.71 8.90
CA ILE A 70 22.85 -6.23 7.61
C ILE A 70 21.88 -5.25 6.95
N ILE A 71 20.94 -4.69 7.71
CA ILE A 71 19.99 -3.68 7.22
C ILE A 71 20.72 -2.43 6.70
N GLN A 72 21.76 -1.97 7.41
CA GLN A 72 22.58 -0.85 6.94
C GLN A 72 23.24 -1.14 5.58
N GLN A 73 23.78 -2.35 5.39
CA GLN A 73 24.35 -2.75 4.10
C GLN A 73 23.29 -2.90 3.01
N PHE A 74 22.12 -3.43 3.36
CA PHE A 74 20.99 -3.61 2.46
C PHE A 74 20.44 -2.28 1.95
N THR A 75 20.31 -1.29 2.84
CA THR A 75 19.74 0.03 2.55
C THR A 75 20.74 1.07 2.06
N ALA A 76 22.04 0.75 2.05
CA ALA A 76 23.07 1.64 1.52
C ALA A 76 22.75 2.07 0.06
N PRO A 77 23.21 3.24 -0.41
CA PRO A 77 22.92 3.73 -1.77
C PRO A 77 23.28 2.74 -2.90
N ASN A 78 24.31 1.91 -2.68
CA ASN A 78 24.73 0.86 -3.61
C ASN A 78 24.33 -0.56 -3.15
N GLY A 79 23.50 -0.66 -2.11
CA GLY A 79 22.96 -1.89 -1.58
C GLY A 79 21.88 -2.50 -2.47
N LEU A 80 21.44 -3.71 -2.13
CA LEU A 80 20.39 -4.40 -2.87
C LEU A 80 19.00 -3.81 -2.61
N GLY A 81 18.77 -3.21 -1.44
CA GLY A 81 17.48 -2.69 -1.01
C GLY A 81 16.88 -1.69 -1.97
N PRO A 82 17.56 -0.58 -2.33
CA PRO A 82 17.02 0.40 -3.27
C PRO A 82 16.67 -0.20 -4.63
N ARG A 83 17.48 -1.14 -5.14
CA ARG A 83 17.22 -1.81 -6.43
C ARG A 83 15.98 -2.71 -6.38
N LEU A 84 15.85 -3.49 -5.31
CA LEU A 84 14.68 -4.35 -5.10
C LEU A 84 13.41 -3.53 -4.83
N HIS A 85 13.53 -2.43 -4.10
CA HIS A 85 12.41 -1.52 -3.87
C HIS A 85 11.92 -0.89 -5.18
N GLN A 86 12.84 -0.45 -6.05
CA GLN A 86 12.46 0.05 -7.39
C GLN A 86 11.75 -1.03 -8.21
N TYR A 87 12.25 -2.27 -8.19
CA TYR A 87 11.57 -3.39 -8.84
C TYR A 87 10.13 -3.60 -8.33
N LEU A 88 9.89 -3.46 -7.02
CA LEU A 88 8.53 -3.56 -6.46
C LEU A 88 7.64 -2.39 -6.89
N LEU A 89 8.18 -1.18 -6.99
CA LEU A 89 7.47 -0.02 -7.53
C LEU A 89 7.07 -0.27 -8.99
N ASP A 90 8.00 -0.73 -9.82
CA ASP A 90 7.72 -1.04 -11.22
C ASP A 90 6.67 -2.15 -11.35
N ARG A 91 6.76 -3.20 -10.50
CA ARG A 91 5.78 -4.30 -10.43
C ARG A 91 4.39 -3.81 -10.02
N ARG A 92 4.30 -2.88 -9.06
CA ARG A 92 3.04 -2.23 -8.66
C ARG A 92 2.40 -1.49 -9.82
N GLU A 93 3.17 -0.79 -10.64
CA GLU A 93 2.60 -0.10 -11.80
C GLU A 93 2.09 -1.10 -12.85
N ALA A 94 2.79 -2.23 -13.03
CA ALA A 94 2.43 -3.26 -14.02
C ALA A 94 1.27 -4.19 -13.62
N GLU A 95 1.07 -4.45 -12.33
CA GLU A 95 0.11 -5.46 -11.83
C GLU A 95 -1.02 -4.82 -11.00
N ASP A 96 -2.19 -5.46 -10.92
CA ASP A 96 -3.30 -4.99 -10.07
C ASP A 96 -2.96 -5.16 -8.57
N ASN A 97 -2.23 -6.23 -8.26
CA ASN A 97 -1.69 -6.47 -6.93
C ASN A 97 -0.30 -7.10 -7.01
N TRP A 98 0.73 -6.29 -6.75
CA TRP A 98 2.13 -6.70 -6.82
C TRP A 98 2.53 -7.77 -5.80
N SER A 99 1.77 -7.94 -4.72
CA SER A 99 2.07 -8.90 -3.65
C SER A 99 1.53 -10.30 -3.95
N LEU A 100 0.57 -10.43 -4.88
CA LEU A 100 0.05 -11.71 -5.30
C LEU A 100 1.06 -12.38 -6.23
N THR A 101 1.53 -13.54 -5.83
CA THR A 101 2.25 -14.46 -6.71
C THR A 101 1.22 -15.41 -7.30
N GLU A 102 0.64 -15.04 -8.45
CA GLU A 102 -0.07 -16.00 -9.28
C GLU A 102 0.96 -17.05 -9.79
N PRO A 103 0.73 -18.37 -9.60
CA PRO A 103 1.53 -19.38 -10.27
C PRO A 103 1.51 -19.10 -11.77
N LYS A 104 2.69 -19.06 -12.42
CA LYS A 104 2.81 -18.76 -13.86
C LYS A 104 2.00 -19.72 -14.75
N GLU A 105 1.63 -20.89 -14.23
CA GLU A 105 0.81 -21.88 -14.93
C GLU A 105 -0.67 -21.48 -15.04
N THR A 106 -1.23 -20.71 -14.11
CA THR A 106 -2.68 -20.43 -14.10
C THR A 106 -3.12 -19.55 -15.28
N LYS A 107 -2.32 -18.55 -15.65
CA LYS A 107 -2.63 -17.69 -16.82
C LYS A 107 -2.55 -18.46 -18.14
N GLN A 108 -1.54 -19.31 -18.31
CA GLN A 108 -1.41 -20.14 -19.52
C GLN A 108 -2.56 -21.16 -19.63
N ASN A 109 -2.99 -21.73 -18.51
CA ASN A 109 -4.06 -22.74 -18.49
C ASN A 109 -5.44 -22.13 -18.72
N MET A 110 -5.69 -20.90 -18.27
CA MET A 110 -6.95 -20.20 -18.54
C MET A 110 -7.07 -19.78 -20.02
N GLU A 111 -6.00 -19.27 -20.64
CA GLU A 111 -5.97 -18.93 -22.07
C GLU A 111 -6.25 -20.15 -22.98
N LEU A 112 -5.82 -21.35 -22.54
CA LEU A 112 -6.05 -22.61 -23.26
C LEU A 112 -7.46 -23.20 -23.07
N ILE A 113 -8.16 -22.85 -21.98
CA ILE A 113 -9.51 -23.35 -21.69
C ILE A 113 -10.59 -22.48 -22.36
N PHE A 114 -10.29 -21.19 -22.59
CA PHE A 114 -11.21 -20.23 -23.21
C PHE A 114 -10.94 -19.95 -24.70
N SER A 115 -10.03 -20.72 -25.35
CA SER A 115 -9.84 -20.78 -26.82
C SER A 115 -10.51 -22.02 -27.41
#